data_AF-A0A612YHN3-F1
#
_entry.id   AF-A0A612YHN3-F1
#
_cell.length_a   1.000
_cell.length_b   1.000
_cell.length_c   1.000
_cell.angle_alpha   90.00
_cell.angle_beta   90.00
_cell.angle_gamma   90.00
#
_symmetry.space_group_name_H-M   'P 1'
#
loop_
_entity.id
_entity.type
_entity.pdbx_description
1 polymer ?
#
loop_
_entity_poly.entity_id
_entity_poly.type
_entity_poly.pdbx_seq_one_letter_code
_entity_poly.pdbx_strand_id
1 'polypeptide(L)'
;RTWLRDGEVFTQVLTGKISGLSPVAGVPFWLEALEPDYIPLEKTDNSSNLVQGIYFNEWRRPVKYLVCQSWPGAGAAAVAVKEVTAENMLHLRFTRRLNQARGASLLAPVIIRLMDLKEYEDSERIAARIAASLGMFIKKQDVGTDGYVAPEKRKETQIQPGMLFDGLNPGEDIGMIKSDRPNAGLESFRMGQLRAVAAGLRGSFSSIARNYDGTYSAQRQELVEAQEGYSILQDSFIAAFTRPLYRRWLAAAVASGAIEVPAGTDMSSLFNAVYSGPVMPWIDPLKEANAWRVLIRGGAATEGDWVRARGGAPADVKRRRKAETDENRKLGLVFDTDPAHETGEQSDVKEEKKDPEKSTQGDGSRAREERKRR
;
A
#
# COMPACT_ATOMS: atom_id res chain seq x y z
N ARG A 1 -0.27 -9.43 5.80
CA ARG A 1 -1.54 -9.17 5.05
C ARG A 1 -2.74 -9.27 5.99
N THR A 2 -2.91 -10.39 6.68
CA THR A 2 -3.96 -10.63 7.70
C THR A 2 -4.14 -9.45 8.67
N TRP A 3 -3.05 -8.94 9.27
CA TRP A 3 -3.12 -7.76 10.14
C TRP A 3 -3.81 -6.53 9.50
N LEU A 4 -3.54 -6.23 8.23
CA LEU A 4 -4.16 -5.10 7.53
C LEU A 4 -5.61 -5.39 7.15
N ARG A 5 -5.89 -6.61 6.66
CA ARG A 5 -7.21 -7.08 6.22
C ARG A 5 -8.20 -7.20 7.37
N ASP A 6 -7.80 -7.88 8.44
CA ASP A 6 -8.70 -8.27 9.54
C ASP A 6 -8.52 -7.40 10.78
N GLY A 7 -7.41 -6.67 10.85
CA GLY A 7 -7.11 -5.76 11.95
C GLY A 7 -6.20 -6.35 13.01
N GLU A 8 -5.98 -7.65 12.98
CA GLU A 8 -5.07 -8.34 13.89
C GLU A 8 -4.46 -9.60 13.26
N VAL A 9 -3.43 -10.12 13.91
CA VAL A 9 -2.85 -11.42 13.62
C VAL A 9 -2.18 -11.94 14.89
N PHE A 10 -2.19 -13.26 15.04
CA PHE A 10 -1.59 -13.94 16.18
C PHE A 10 -0.42 -14.80 15.70
N THR A 11 0.58 -14.95 16.54
CA THR A 11 1.69 -15.87 16.27
C THR A 11 2.14 -16.50 17.57
N GLN A 12 2.00 -17.81 17.65
CA GLN A 12 2.53 -18.59 18.75
C GLN A 12 4.03 -18.85 18.49
N VAL A 13 4.85 -18.44 19.44
CA VAL A 13 6.29 -18.67 19.44
C VAL A 13 6.57 -19.98 20.17
N LEU A 14 7.30 -20.86 19.51
CA LEU A 14 7.61 -22.20 19.96
C LEU A 14 9.12 -22.36 20.11
N THR A 15 9.59 -22.78 21.28
CA THR A 15 11.02 -22.99 21.55
C THR A 15 11.27 -24.32 22.26
N GLY A 16 12.45 -24.91 22.02
CA GLY A 16 12.88 -26.15 22.69
C GLY A 16 12.58 -27.44 21.89
N LYS A 17 12.39 -28.57 22.58
CA LYS A 17 12.10 -29.85 21.93
C LYS A 17 10.59 -30.02 21.76
N ILE A 18 10.13 -30.06 20.52
CA ILE A 18 8.71 -30.19 20.19
C ILE A 18 8.54 -31.38 19.26
N SER A 19 7.55 -32.23 19.55
CA SER A 19 7.26 -33.41 18.73
C SER A 19 6.92 -33.00 17.30
N GLY A 20 7.56 -33.63 16.31
CA GLY A 20 7.35 -33.36 14.89
C GLY A 20 8.08 -32.14 14.33
N LEU A 21 8.83 -31.39 15.15
CA LEU A 21 9.64 -30.26 14.69
C LEU A 21 11.14 -30.53 14.90
N SER A 22 11.92 -30.35 13.83
CA SER A 22 13.39 -30.41 13.88
C SER A 22 13.99 -29.00 13.82
N PRO A 23 15.07 -28.72 14.58
CA PRO A 23 15.72 -27.41 14.55
C PRO A 23 16.24 -27.07 13.16
N VAL A 24 16.00 -25.84 12.71
CA VAL A 24 16.57 -25.32 11.47
C VAL A 24 17.80 -24.50 11.82
N ALA A 25 18.92 -24.74 11.13
CA ALA A 25 20.21 -24.08 11.41
C ALA A 25 20.68 -24.21 12.88
N GLY A 26 20.34 -25.31 13.55
CA GLY A 26 20.75 -25.55 14.94
C GLY A 26 20.01 -24.74 16.01
N VAL A 27 18.98 -23.97 15.62
CA VAL A 27 18.18 -23.16 16.55
C VAL A 27 16.80 -23.79 16.74
N PRO A 28 16.43 -24.25 17.95
CA PRO A 28 15.12 -24.85 18.24
C PRO A 28 14.06 -23.76 18.44
N PHE A 29 13.69 -23.08 17.36
CA PHE A 29 12.79 -21.93 17.35
C PHE A 29 11.84 -21.96 16.14
N TRP A 30 10.54 -21.91 16.39
CA TRP A 30 9.50 -21.95 15.35
C TRP A 30 8.38 -20.95 15.63
N LEU A 31 7.65 -20.63 14.55
CA LEU A 31 6.52 -19.73 14.58
C LEU A 31 5.31 -20.44 14.00
N GLU A 32 4.24 -20.51 14.78
CA GLU A 32 2.92 -20.92 14.32
C GLU A 32 2.11 -19.64 14.08
N ALA A 33 1.95 -19.28 12.80
CA ALA A 33 1.15 -18.14 12.40
C ALA A 33 -0.34 -18.51 12.44
N LEU A 34 -1.12 -17.71 13.15
CA LEU A 34 -2.53 -17.98 13.42
C LEU A 34 -3.38 -16.82 12.89
N GLU A 35 -4.35 -17.14 12.03
CA GLU A 35 -5.36 -16.17 11.63
C GLU A 35 -6.27 -15.80 12.82
N PRO A 36 -6.91 -14.61 12.82
CA PRO A 36 -7.77 -14.17 13.91
C PRO A 36 -8.90 -15.14 14.26
N ASP A 37 -9.35 -15.95 13.30
CA ASP A 37 -10.40 -16.95 13.45
C ASP A 37 -10.01 -18.05 14.44
N TYR A 38 -8.72 -18.36 14.58
CA TYR A 38 -8.24 -19.34 15.54
C TYR A 38 -8.46 -18.90 16.99
N ILE A 39 -8.72 -17.62 17.25
CA ILE A 39 -9.02 -17.09 18.57
C ILE A 39 -10.53 -16.79 18.60
N PRO A 40 -11.34 -17.58 19.32
CA PRO A 40 -12.78 -17.51 19.18
C PRO A 40 -13.34 -16.19 19.75
N LEU A 41 -13.88 -15.37 18.85
CA LEU A 41 -14.40 -14.04 19.16
C LEU A 41 -15.61 -14.09 20.11
N GLU A 42 -16.45 -15.11 19.98
CA GLU A 42 -17.68 -15.29 20.75
C GLU A 42 -17.44 -15.75 22.19
N LYS A 43 -16.23 -16.24 22.51
CA LYS A 43 -15.91 -16.77 23.84
C LYS A 43 -15.57 -15.64 24.80
N THR A 44 -16.56 -15.21 25.57
CA THR A 44 -16.44 -14.22 26.64
C THR A 44 -17.09 -14.77 27.91
N ASP A 45 -16.36 -14.68 29.03
CA ASP A 45 -16.83 -15.07 30.35
C ASP A 45 -16.25 -14.11 31.40
N ASN A 46 -17.14 -13.35 32.04
CA ASN A 46 -16.76 -12.34 33.02
C ASN A 46 -16.20 -12.94 34.32
N SER A 47 -16.58 -14.18 34.67
CA SER A 47 -16.12 -14.81 35.92
C SER A 47 -14.64 -15.20 35.87
N SER A 48 -14.17 -15.62 34.69
CA SER A 48 -12.79 -15.99 34.42
C SER A 48 -11.95 -14.86 33.81
N ASN A 49 -12.49 -13.64 33.71
CA ASN A 49 -11.87 -12.51 32.99
C ASN A 49 -11.48 -12.85 31.53
N LEU A 50 -12.25 -13.73 30.89
CA LEU A 50 -12.11 -14.10 29.50
C LEU A 50 -12.91 -13.12 28.64
N VAL A 51 -12.24 -12.42 27.73
CA VAL A 51 -12.89 -11.52 26.76
C VAL A 51 -12.43 -11.87 25.37
N GLN A 52 -13.37 -12.26 24.51
CA GLN A 52 -13.16 -12.53 23.08
C GLN A 52 -12.00 -13.51 22.79
N GLY A 53 -11.91 -14.57 23.59
CA GLY A 53 -10.87 -15.59 23.49
C GLY A 53 -9.53 -15.25 24.18
N ILE A 54 -9.44 -14.12 24.89
CA ILE A 54 -8.24 -13.70 25.60
C ILE A 54 -8.52 -13.59 27.10
N TYR A 55 -7.74 -14.27 27.92
CA TYR A 55 -7.83 -14.12 29.37
C TYR A 55 -6.98 -12.96 29.85
N PHE A 56 -7.54 -12.17 30.74
CA PHE A 56 -6.90 -10.99 31.31
C PHE A 56 -6.70 -11.14 32.82
N ASN A 57 -5.66 -10.49 33.34
CA ASN A 57 -5.56 -10.25 34.79
C ASN A 57 -6.44 -9.06 35.21
N GLU A 58 -6.44 -8.74 36.50
CA GLU A 58 -7.19 -7.62 37.08
C GLU A 58 -6.85 -6.25 36.44
N TRP A 59 -5.64 -6.11 35.90
CA TRP A 59 -5.15 -4.89 35.24
C TRP A 59 -5.38 -4.88 33.72
N ARG A 60 -6.21 -5.80 33.19
CA ARG A 60 -6.48 -5.92 31.74
C ARG A 60 -5.22 -6.23 30.90
N ARG A 61 -4.21 -6.86 31.51
CA ARG A 61 -3.05 -7.41 30.77
C ARG A 61 -3.37 -8.84 30.32
N PRO A 62 -3.13 -9.21 29.05
CA PRO A 62 -3.30 -10.58 28.58
C PRO A 62 -2.41 -11.56 29.35
N VAL A 63 -2.99 -12.67 29.81
CA VAL A 63 -2.30 -13.75 30.56
C VAL A 63 -2.20 -15.02 29.71
N LYS A 64 -3.28 -15.39 29.03
CA LYS A 64 -3.34 -16.55 28.14
C LYS A 64 -4.38 -16.34 27.04
N TYR A 65 -4.23 -17.06 25.95
CA TYR A 65 -5.09 -17.03 24.77
C TYR A 65 -5.74 -18.40 24.59
N LEU A 66 -7.04 -18.40 24.30
CA LEU A 66 -7.76 -19.58 23.86
C LEU A 66 -7.54 -19.73 22.35
N VAL A 67 -6.95 -20.85 21.93
CA VAL A 67 -6.58 -21.09 20.52
C VAL A 67 -7.23 -22.38 20.05
N CYS A 68 -8.00 -22.30 18.95
CA CYS A 68 -8.55 -23.46 18.26
C CYS A 68 -7.43 -24.35 17.71
N GLN A 69 -7.53 -25.67 17.85
CA GLN A 69 -6.51 -26.60 17.36
C GLN A 69 -6.58 -26.83 15.84
N SER A 70 -7.72 -26.55 15.22
CA SER A 70 -7.93 -26.57 13.78
C SER A 70 -8.63 -25.29 13.33
N TRP A 71 -8.57 -24.99 12.03
CA TRP A 71 -9.32 -23.86 11.48
C TRP A 71 -10.83 -24.04 11.76
N PRO A 72 -11.48 -23.10 12.47
CA PRO A 72 -12.85 -23.31 12.91
C PRO A 72 -13.91 -23.05 11.83
N GLY A 73 -13.53 -22.50 10.68
CA GLY A 73 -14.47 -22.05 9.67
C GLY A 73 -15.54 -21.12 10.27
N ALA A 74 -16.77 -21.20 9.77
CA ALA A 74 -17.89 -20.44 10.30
C ALA A 74 -18.47 -21.01 11.63
N GLY A 75 -17.89 -22.08 12.20
CA GLY A 75 -18.47 -22.84 13.31
C GLY A 75 -17.48 -23.12 14.43
N ALA A 76 -17.18 -22.11 15.26
CA ALA A 76 -16.21 -22.23 16.35
C ALA A 76 -16.65 -23.13 17.54
N ALA A 77 -17.92 -23.53 17.61
CA ALA A 77 -18.48 -24.17 18.80
C ALA A 77 -18.02 -25.63 19.04
N ALA A 78 -17.50 -26.32 18.02
CA ALA A 78 -17.14 -27.75 18.10
C ALA A 78 -15.64 -28.03 17.97
N VAL A 79 -14.80 -26.99 17.88
CA VAL A 79 -13.35 -27.17 17.69
C VAL A 79 -12.65 -27.27 19.04
N ALA A 80 -11.81 -28.30 19.18
CA ALA A 80 -10.95 -28.45 20.36
C ALA A 80 -10.07 -27.21 20.54
N VAL A 81 -9.97 -26.72 21.77
CA VAL A 81 -9.17 -25.53 22.10
C VAL A 81 -7.97 -25.92 22.96
N LYS A 82 -6.84 -25.24 22.72
CA LYS A 82 -5.65 -25.24 23.58
C LYS A 82 -5.50 -23.87 24.23
N GLU A 83 -4.89 -23.83 25.41
CA GLU A 83 -4.50 -22.57 26.06
C GLU A 83 -3.02 -22.28 25.78
N VAL A 84 -2.73 -21.04 25.35
CA VAL A 84 -1.36 -20.58 25.10
C VAL A 84 -1.07 -19.41 26.02
N THR A 85 0.02 -19.48 26.78
CA THR A 85 0.44 -18.38 27.65
C THR A 85 0.75 -17.12 26.83
N ALA A 86 0.46 -15.94 27.38
CA ALA A 86 0.70 -14.67 26.69
C ALA A 86 2.18 -14.43 26.42
N GLU A 87 3.08 -15.02 27.21
CA GLU A 87 4.51 -15.02 26.95
C GLU A 87 4.85 -15.68 25.62
N ASN A 88 4.16 -16.75 25.24
CA ASN A 88 4.39 -17.47 23.99
C ASN A 88 3.54 -16.95 22.82
N MET A 89 2.80 -15.85 23.00
CA MET A 89 1.94 -15.28 21.95
C MET A 89 2.39 -13.86 21.57
N LEU A 90 2.57 -13.64 20.27
CA LEU A 90 2.66 -12.30 19.69
C LEU A 90 1.28 -11.94 19.13
N HIS A 91 0.71 -10.83 19.61
CA HIS A 91 -0.58 -10.32 19.17
C HIS A 91 -0.40 -8.92 18.58
N LEU A 92 -0.40 -8.85 17.25
CA LEU A 92 -0.33 -7.60 16.52
C LEU A 92 -1.74 -7.18 16.15
N ARG A 93 -2.18 -5.99 16.57
CA ARG A 93 -3.56 -5.52 16.39
C ARG A 93 -3.70 -4.02 16.22
N PHE A 94 -4.73 -3.59 15.50
CA PHE A 94 -5.19 -2.20 15.47
C PHE A 94 -6.29 -1.98 16.51
N THR A 95 -5.95 -1.24 17.56
CA THR A 95 -6.91 -0.81 18.59
C THR A 95 -7.12 0.69 18.52
N ARG A 96 -8.39 1.12 18.50
CA ARG A 96 -8.76 2.55 18.58
C ARG A 96 -9.29 2.94 19.95
N ARG A 97 -9.67 1.96 20.78
CA ARG A 97 -10.15 2.17 22.16
C ARG A 97 -9.20 1.54 23.17
N LEU A 98 -9.04 2.16 24.33
CA LEU A 98 -8.10 1.74 25.38
C LEU A 98 -8.31 0.29 25.84
N ASN A 99 -9.57 -0.13 26.01
CA ASN A 99 -9.92 -1.46 26.56
C ASN A 99 -10.27 -2.50 25.49
N GLN A 100 -9.95 -2.23 24.22
CA GLN A 100 -10.26 -3.10 23.11
C GLN A 100 -9.34 -4.34 23.11
N ALA A 101 -9.94 -5.53 23.24
CA ALA A 101 -9.20 -6.80 23.29
C ALA A 101 -8.69 -7.23 21.90
N ARG A 102 -9.53 -7.08 20.87
CA ARG A 102 -9.30 -7.56 19.50
C ARG A 102 -9.06 -6.42 18.51
N GLY A 103 -8.28 -6.66 17.47
CA GLY A 103 -8.04 -5.66 16.43
C GLY A 103 -9.26 -5.41 15.54
N ALA A 104 -9.32 -4.23 14.91
CA ALA A 104 -10.31 -3.92 13.88
C ALA A 104 -9.60 -3.63 12.54
N SER A 105 -10.19 -4.12 11.44
CA SER A 105 -9.64 -3.95 10.09
C SER A 105 -9.30 -2.51 9.77
N LEU A 106 -8.18 -2.30 9.05
CA LEU A 106 -7.85 -0.99 8.49
C LEU A 106 -8.93 -0.52 7.50
N LEU A 107 -9.64 -1.46 6.86
CA LEU A 107 -10.71 -1.19 5.89
C LEU A 107 -12.06 -0.84 6.55
N ALA A 108 -12.22 -1.09 7.86
CA ALA A 108 -13.48 -0.88 8.55
C ALA A 108 -14.09 0.54 8.36
N PRO A 109 -13.30 1.64 8.39
CA PRO A 109 -13.86 2.99 8.21
C PRO A 109 -14.37 3.30 6.79
N VAL A 110 -13.92 2.55 5.78
CA VAL A 110 -14.18 2.85 4.36
C VAL A 110 -15.02 1.78 3.67
N ILE A 111 -15.37 0.68 4.36
CA ILE A 111 -16.00 -0.49 3.75
C ILE A 111 -17.38 -0.18 3.16
N ILE A 112 -18.19 0.64 3.83
CA ILE A 112 -19.50 1.09 3.34
C ILE A 112 -19.31 1.91 2.06
N ARG A 113 -18.33 2.82 2.05
CA ARG A 113 -18.02 3.65 0.88
C ARG A 113 -17.56 2.83 -0.32
N LEU A 114 -16.78 1.77 -0.08
CA LEU A 114 -16.37 0.83 -1.12
C LEU A 114 -17.55 0.01 -1.65
N MET A 115 -18.50 -0.35 -0.78
CA MET A 115 -19.75 -1.02 -1.16
C MET A 115 -20.62 -0.11 -2.04
N ASP A 116 -20.83 1.14 -1.62
CA ASP A 116 -21.58 2.14 -2.40
C ASP A 116 -20.93 2.38 -3.78
N LEU A 117 -19.59 2.48 -3.83
CA LEU A 117 -18.86 2.64 -5.09
C LEU A 117 -19.07 1.45 -6.02
N LYS A 118 -19.02 0.22 -5.47
CA LYS A 118 -19.29 -1.00 -6.23
C LYS A 118 -20.72 -1.01 -6.77
N GLU A 119 -21.72 -0.70 -5.94
CA GLU A 119 -23.12 -0.67 -6.35
C GLU A 119 -23.39 0.36 -7.45
N TYR A 120 -22.71 1.51 -7.36
CA TYR A 120 -22.77 2.55 -8.38
C TYR A 120 -22.15 2.09 -9.71
N GLU A 121 -20.93 1.55 -9.69
CA GLU A 121 -20.27 1.00 -10.89
C GLU A 121 -21.10 -0.13 -11.53
N ASP A 122 -21.70 -0.98 -10.70
CA ASP A 122 -22.57 -2.06 -11.16
C ASP A 122 -23.85 -1.54 -11.82
N SER A 123 -24.45 -0.48 -11.27
CA SER A 123 -25.64 0.18 -11.80
C SER A 123 -25.36 0.85 -13.15
N GLU A 124 -24.24 1.56 -13.26
CA GLU A 124 -23.81 2.20 -14.51
C GLU A 124 -23.51 1.15 -15.59
N ARG A 125 -22.89 0.03 -15.23
CA ARG A 125 -22.67 -1.09 -16.15
C ARG A 125 -23.98 -1.72 -16.63
N ILE A 126 -24.99 -1.88 -15.76
CA ILE A 126 -26.31 -2.38 -16.15
C ILE A 126 -27.01 -1.36 -17.06
N ALA A 127 -26.94 -0.07 -16.73
CA ALA A 127 -27.51 1.01 -17.52
C ALA A 127 -26.87 1.07 -18.93
N ALA A 128 -25.54 0.95 -19.03
CA ALA A 128 -24.84 0.88 -20.31
C ALA A 128 -25.28 -0.32 -21.15
N ARG A 129 -25.51 -1.48 -20.52
CA ARG A 129 -26.03 -2.67 -21.21
C ARG A 129 -27.46 -2.49 -21.71
N ILE A 130 -28.32 -1.84 -20.93
CA ILE A 130 -29.70 -1.50 -21.34
C ILE A 130 -29.66 -0.47 -22.48
N ALA A 131 -28.80 0.55 -22.39
CA ALA A 131 -28.63 1.56 -23.43
C ALA A 131 -28.13 0.97 -24.76
N ALA A 132 -27.25 -0.03 -24.70
CA ALA A 132 -26.81 -0.80 -25.86
C ALA A 132 -27.91 -1.71 -26.43
N SER A 133 -28.93 -2.05 -25.63
CA SER A 133 -30.08 -2.84 -26.05
C SER A 133 -31.12 -1.92 -26.69
N LEU A 134 -30.99 -1.68 -27.99
CA LEU A 134 -31.92 -0.86 -28.77
C LEU A 134 -33.36 -1.41 -28.65
N GLY A 135 -34.24 -0.66 -27.97
CA GLY A 135 -35.67 -0.92 -27.91
C GLY A 135 -36.44 0.08 -28.77
N MET A 136 -37.31 -0.42 -29.65
CA MET A 136 -38.22 0.40 -30.44
C MET A 136 -39.66 0.05 -30.05
N PHE A 137 -40.54 1.05 -30.01
CA PHE A 137 -41.97 0.85 -29.81
C PHE A 137 -42.75 1.56 -30.91
N ILE A 138 -43.91 1.00 -31.27
CA ILE A 138 -44.82 1.60 -32.24
C ILE A 138 -45.95 2.25 -31.47
N LYS A 139 -46.11 3.56 -31.62
CA LYS A 139 -47.24 4.32 -31.06
C LYS A 139 -48.36 4.33 -32.09
N LYS A 140 -49.52 3.76 -31.75
CA LYS A 140 -50.73 3.84 -32.59
C LYS A 140 -51.57 5.04 -32.15
N GLN A 141 -51.92 5.92 -33.07
CA GLN A 141 -52.88 6.98 -32.80
C GLN A 141 -54.29 6.46 -33.05
N ASP A 142 -55.19 6.63 -32.08
CA ASP A 142 -56.56 6.11 -32.15
C ASP A 142 -57.33 6.89 -33.22
N VAL A 143 -57.38 6.34 -34.43
CA VAL A 143 -58.25 6.82 -35.51
C VAL A 143 -59.64 6.25 -35.22
N GLY A 144 -60.47 7.05 -34.57
CA GLY A 144 -61.81 6.61 -34.17
C GLY A 144 -62.60 6.04 -35.34
N THR A 145 -62.85 4.73 -35.32
CA THR A 145 -64.06 4.06 -35.84
C THR A 145 -64.06 2.57 -35.50
N ASP A 146 -65.25 2.06 -35.21
CA ASP A 146 -65.60 0.67 -34.91
C ASP A 146 -64.90 -0.36 -35.80
N GLY A 147 -64.18 -1.28 -35.17
CA GLY A 147 -63.59 -2.44 -35.85
C GLY A 147 -62.51 -3.08 -35.00
N TYR A 148 -62.90 -3.90 -34.02
CA TYR A 148 -61.94 -4.74 -33.31
C TYR A 148 -61.34 -5.76 -34.29
N VAL A 149 -60.15 -5.45 -34.82
CA VAL A 149 -59.33 -6.40 -35.58
C VAL A 149 -58.54 -7.22 -34.57
N ALA A 150 -58.75 -8.55 -34.56
CA ALA A 150 -58.01 -9.46 -33.69
C ALA A 150 -56.49 -9.28 -33.89
N PRO A 151 -55.66 -9.30 -32.83
CA PRO A 151 -54.24 -9.04 -32.97
C PRO A 151 -53.59 -10.12 -33.84
N GLU A 152 -53.14 -9.77 -35.04
CA GLU A 152 -52.27 -10.64 -35.82
C GLU A 152 -51.01 -10.95 -34.99
N LYS A 153 -50.52 -12.19 -35.10
CA LYS A 153 -49.30 -12.66 -34.43
C LYS A 153 -48.19 -11.61 -34.62
N ARG A 154 -47.71 -11.04 -33.52
CA ARG A 154 -46.54 -10.14 -33.53
C ARG A 154 -45.41 -10.84 -34.28
N LYS A 155 -45.08 -10.34 -35.48
CA LYS A 155 -43.90 -10.81 -36.21
C LYS A 155 -42.68 -10.32 -35.46
N GLU A 156 -41.87 -11.24 -34.94
CA GLU A 156 -40.55 -10.93 -34.45
C GLU A 156 -39.74 -10.35 -35.61
N THR A 157 -39.52 -9.03 -35.57
CA THR A 157 -38.75 -8.35 -36.61
C THR A 157 -37.30 -8.31 -36.16
N GLN A 158 -36.40 -8.93 -36.92
CA GLN A 158 -34.97 -8.84 -36.67
C GLN A 158 -34.48 -7.46 -37.07
N ILE A 159 -33.94 -6.72 -36.10
CA ILE A 159 -33.41 -5.37 -36.32
C ILE A 159 -31.95 -5.47 -36.72
N GLN A 160 -31.58 -4.86 -37.85
CA GLN A 160 -30.19 -4.75 -38.30
C GLN A 160 -29.78 -3.26 -38.42
N PRO A 161 -28.49 -2.91 -38.21
CA PRO A 161 -28.01 -1.54 -38.38
C PRO A 161 -28.31 -1.00 -39.79
N GLY A 162 -28.89 0.20 -39.88
CA GLY A 162 -29.22 0.85 -41.16
C GLY A 162 -30.58 0.43 -41.77
N MET A 163 -31.36 -0.41 -41.08
CA MET A 163 -32.69 -0.82 -41.55
C MET A 163 -33.70 0.34 -41.47
N LEU A 164 -34.34 0.65 -42.60
CA LEU A 164 -35.49 1.56 -42.67
C LEU A 164 -36.77 0.74 -42.40
N PHE A 165 -37.53 1.11 -41.37
CA PHE A 165 -38.82 0.50 -41.07
C PHE A 165 -39.91 1.14 -41.94
N ASP A 166 -40.42 0.40 -42.92
CA ASP A 166 -41.45 0.83 -43.89
C ASP A 166 -42.81 0.13 -43.66
N GLY A 167 -42.95 -0.65 -42.60
CA GLY A 167 -44.15 -1.46 -42.30
C GLY A 167 -45.18 -0.78 -41.38
N LEU A 168 -45.24 0.56 -41.34
CA LEU A 168 -46.13 1.31 -40.44
C LEU A 168 -47.52 1.51 -41.07
N ASN A 169 -48.57 1.25 -40.31
CA ASN A 169 -49.93 1.59 -40.75
C ASN A 169 -50.18 3.11 -40.66
N PRO A 170 -51.14 3.67 -41.42
CA PRO A 170 -51.51 5.08 -41.30
C PRO A 170 -51.86 5.47 -39.85
N GLY A 171 -51.14 6.45 -39.30
CA GLY A 171 -51.29 6.89 -37.91
C GLY A 171 -50.39 6.16 -36.88
N GLU A 172 -49.51 5.27 -37.32
CA GLU A 172 -48.48 4.66 -36.48
C GLU A 172 -47.14 5.42 -36.59
N ASP A 173 -46.52 5.71 -35.44
CA ASP A 173 -45.20 6.37 -35.35
C ASP A 173 -44.21 5.49 -34.58
N ILE A 174 -42.93 5.52 -34.96
CA ILE A 174 -41.88 4.73 -34.30
C ILE A 174 -41.20 5.61 -33.24
N GLY A 175 -41.40 5.24 -31.99
CA GLY A 175 -40.61 5.75 -30.88
C GLY A 175 -39.39 4.87 -30.64
N MET A 176 -38.20 5.47 -30.56
CA MET A 176 -37.05 4.80 -29.98
C MET A 176 -37.07 5.00 -28.46
N ILE A 177 -36.83 3.92 -27.71
CA ILE A 177 -36.46 4.04 -26.29
C ILE A 177 -35.02 4.52 -26.27
N LYS A 178 -34.84 5.85 -26.31
CA LYS A 178 -33.53 6.45 -26.13
C LYS A 178 -33.14 6.32 -24.67
N SER A 179 -32.06 5.60 -24.40
CA SER A 179 -31.37 5.73 -23.13
C SER A 179 -30.43 6.93 -23.22
N ASP A 180 -30.96 8.14 -22.95
CA ASP A 180 -30.20 9.39 -22.96
C ASP A 180 -29.24 9.49 -21.75
N ARG A 181 -28.28 8.56 -21.67
CA ARG A 181 -27.36 8.46 -20.52
C ARG A 181 -25.88 8.29 -20.89
N PRO A 182 -25.24 9.25 -21.57
CA PRO A 182 -23.80 9.42 -21.41
C PRO A 182 -23.53 10.06 -20.03
N ASN A 183 -23.19 9.25 -19.03
CA ASN A 183 -22.80 9.76 -17.71
C ASN A 183 -21.33 10.22 -17.71
N ALA A 184 -21.09 11.44 -18.17
CA ALA A 184 -19.76 12.05 -18.14
C ALA A 184 -19.22 12.30 -16.72
N GLY A 185 -20.08 12.22 -15.69
CA GLY A 185 -19.71 12.46 -14.28
C GLY A 185 -19.22 11.22 -13.53
N LEU A 186 -19.34 10.03 -14.12
CA LEU A 186 -18.98 8.75 -13.48
C LEU A 186 -17.54 8.76 -12.95
N GLU A 187 -16.60 9.19 -13.78
CA GLU A 187 -15.18 9.24 -13.41
C GLU A 187 -14.93 10.22 -12.27
N SER A 188 -15.51 11.43 -12.33
CA SER A 188 -15.36 12.43 -11.28
C SER A 188 -15.88 11.93 -9.92
N PHE A 189 -17.06 11.30 -9.92
CA PHE A 189 -17.62 10.69 -8.72
C PHE A 189 -16.73 9.56 -8.19
N ARG A 190 -16.31 8.63 -9.07
CA ARG A 190 -15.42 7.52 -8.71
C ARG A 190 -14.11 8.03 -8.10
N MET A 191 -13.47 9.02 -8.71
CA MET A 191 -12.25 9.62 -8.17
C MET A 191 -12.50 10.35 -6.85
N GLY A 192 -13.64 11.03 -6.69
CA GLY A 192 -14.06 11.63 -5.42
C GLY A 192 -14.19 10.60 -4.29
N GLN A 193 -14.83 9.45 -4.56
CA GLN A 193 -14.95 8.36 -3.58
C GLN A 193 -13.59 7.74 -3.25
N LEU A 194 -12.74 7.50 -4.25
CA LEU A 194 -11.40 6.96 -4.04
C LEU A 194 -10.50 7.90 -3.22
N ARG A 195 -10.63 9.22 -3.36
CA ARG A 195 -9.95 10.20 -2.48
C ARG A 195 -10.40 10.07 -1.03
N ALA A 196 -11.71 9.94 -0.79
CA ALA A 196 -12.24 9.73 0.56
C ALA A 196 -11.82 8.38 1.16
N VAL A 197 -11.72 7.33 0.33
CA VAL A 197 -11.16 6.04 0.73
C VAL A 197 -9.68 6.16 1.12
N ALA A 198 -8.88 6.86 0.31
CA ALA A 198 -7.46 7.08 0.56
C ALA A 198 -7.21 7.78 1.91
N ALA A 199 -7.99 8.83 2.20
CA ALA A 199 -7.96 9.54 3.48
C ALA A 199 -8.25 8.61 4.69
N GLY A 200 -9.13 7.60 4.52
CA GLY A 200 -9.46 6.64 5.57
C GLY A 200 -8.41 5.55 5.79
N LEU A 201 -7.69 5.16 4.73
CA LEU A 201 -6.75 4.02 4.73
C LEU A 201 -5.29 4.39 5.04
N ARG A 202 -4.99 5.68 5.25
CA ARG A 202 -3.61 6.20 5.36
C ARG A 202 -2.74 5.87 4.14
N GLY A 203 -3.35 5.77 2.96
CA GLY A 203 -2.67 5.56 1.69
C GLY A 203 -2.81 6.76 0.78
N SER A 204 -1.91 6.91 -0.19
CA SER A 204 -1.97 7.92 -1.23
C SER A 204 -3.12 7.63 -2.21
N PHE A 205 -3.90 8.67 -2.55
CA PHE A 205 -4.93 8.58 -3.57
C PHE A 205 -4.35 8.09 -4.90
N SER A 206 -3.22 8.67 -5.31
CA SER A 206 -2.59 8.39 -6.59
C SER A 206 -2.19 6.93 -6.72
N SER A 207 -1.74 6.31 -5.62
CA SER A 207 -1.39 4.88 -5.59
C SER A 207 -2.62 3.98 -5.54
N ILE A 208 -3.67 4.36 -4.80
CA ILE A 208 -4.92 3.59 -4.69
C ILE A 208 -5.71 3.62 -6.00
N ALA A 209 -5.88 4.81 -6.57
CA ALA A 209 -6.62 5.03 -7.81
C ALA A 209 -5.80 4.73 -9.08
N ARG A 210 -4.48 4.52 -8.94
CA ARG A 210 -3.52 4.43 -10.05
C ARG A 210 -3.57 5.63 -11.00
N ASN A 211 -3.85 6.81 -10.44
CA ASN A 211 -3.87 8.06 -11.16
C ASN A 211 -2.73 8.95 -10.63
N TYR A 212 -1.78 9.31 -11.49
CA TYR A 212 -0.64 10.17 -11.11
C TYR A 212 -0.71 11.55 -11.76
N ASP A 213 -1.92 12.09 -11.96
CA ASP A 213 -2.10 13.43 -12.50
C ASP A 213 -1.76 14.49 -11.44
N GLY A 214 -0.96 15.50 -11.80
CA GLY A 214 -0.63 16.61 -10.92
C GLY A 214 0.75 17.21 -11.19
N THR A 215 1.07 18.28 -10.46
CA THR A 215 2.42 18.87 -10.49
C THR A 215 3.38 18.03 -9.64
N TYR A 216 4.68 18.11 -9.94
CA TYR A 216 5.73 17.45 -9.15
C TYR A 216 5.61 17.75 -7.65
N SER A 217 5.34 19.01 -7.29
CA SER A 217 5.20 19.43 -5.89
C SER A 217 4.00 18.78 -5.20
N ALA A 218 2.86 18.64 -5.89
CA ALA A 218 1.67 18.01 -5.33
C ALA A 218 1.89 16.50 -5.10
N GLN A 219 2.47 15.80 -6.08
CA GLN A 219 2.82 14.38 -5.96
C GLN A 219 3.85 14.14 -4.85
N ARG A 220 4.82 15.04 -4.70
CA ARG A 220 5.83 14.96 -3.64
C ARG A 220 5.20 15.15 -2.26
N GLN A 221 4.29 16.11 -2.10
CA GLN A 221 3.58 16.31 -0.84
C GLN A 221 2.74 15.06 -0.47
N GLU A 222 2.00 14.52 -1.44
CA GLU A 222 1.21 13.30 -1.23
C GLU A 222 2.10 12.12 -0.81
N LEU A 223 3.26 11.95 -1.44
CA LEU A 223 4.19 10.88 -1.10
C LEU A 223 4.77 11.05 0.31
N VAL A 224 5.09 12.28 0.72
CA VAL A 224 5.59 12.59 2.07
C VAL A 224 4.55 12.22 3.13
N GLU A 225 3.29 12.59 2.93
CA GLU A 225 2.19 12.25 3.86
C GLU A 225 1.93 10.74 3.90
N ALA A 226 1.95 10.06 2.75
CA ALA A 226 1.78 8.61 2.68
C ALA A 226 2.93 7.86 3.38
N GLN A 227 4.17 8.33 3.22
CA GLN A 227 5.35 7.73 3.84
C GLN A 227 5.32 7.79 5.37
N GLU A 228 4.77 8.86 5.95
CA GLU A 228 4.54 8.93 7.40
C GLU A 228 3.58 7.82 7.86
N GLY A 229 2.49 7.60 7.11
CA GLY A 229 1.55 6.50 7.35
C GLY A 229 2.24 5.13 7.30
N TYR A 230 3.10 4.90 6.31
CA TYR A 230 3.87 3.65 6.19
C TYR A 230 4.87 3.47 7.33
N SER A 231 5.53 4.55 7.76
CA SER A 231 6.47 4.54 8.88
C SER A 231 5.77 4.13 10.19
N ILE A 232 4.58 4.65 10.47
CA ILE A 232 3.78 4.25 11.65
C ILE A 232 3.44 2.76 11.62
N LEU A 233 3.04 2.23 10.46
CA LEU A 233 2.72 0.81 10.30
C LEU A 233 3.96 -0.06 10.47
N GLN A 234 5.08 0.36 9.91
CA GLN A 234 6.37 -0.30 10.05
C GLN A 234 6.82 -0.32 11.52
N ASP A 235 6.79 0.81 12.20
CA ASP A 235 7.19 0.91 13.61
C ASP A 235 6.30 0.08 14.52
N SER A 236 4.99 0.09 14.25
CA SER A 236 4.02 -0.77 14.96
C SER A 236 4.34 -2.25 14.74
N PHE A 237 4.65 -2.66 13.50
CA PHE A 237 5.03 -4.03 13.19
C PHE A 237 6.35 -4.42 13.86
N ILE A 238 7.35 -3.54 13.81
CA ILE A 238 8.65 -3.75 14.46
C ILE A 238 8.45 -3.90 15.97
N ALA A 239 7.70 -2.99 16.59
CA ALA A 239 7.53 -2.94 18.03
C ALA A 239 6.80 -4.16 18.59
N ALA A 240 5.74 -4.61 17.90
CA ALA A 240 4.88 -5.69 18.37
C ALA A 240 5.26 -7.09 17.82
N PHE A 241 5.96 -7.16 16.69
CA PHE A 241 6.33 -8.43 16.06
C PHE A 241 7.84 -8.61 15.92
N THR A 242 8.51 -7.81 15.07
CA THR A 242 9.91 -8.07 14.67
C THR A 242 10.88 -8.01 15.84
N ARG A 243 10.77 -7.00 16.71
CA ARG A 243 11.67 -6.82 17.86
C ARG A 243 11.48 -7.91 18.93
N PRO A 244 10.26 -8.22 19.40
CA PRO A 244 10.04 -9.35 20.29
C PRO A 244 10.52 -10.67 19.68
N LEU A 245 10.25 -10.88 18.39
CA LEU A 245 10.66 -12.08 17.67
C LEU A 245 12.19 -12.24 17.64
N TYR A 246 12.89 -11.20 17.19
CA TYR A 246 14.35 -11.17 17.13
C TYR A 246 14.99 -11.48 18.49
N ARG A 247 14.50 -10.84 19.56
CA ARG A 247 15.04 -11.04 20.91
C ARG A 247 14.86 -12.48 21.39
N ARG A 248 13.69 -13.08 21.14
CA ARG A 248 13.41 -14.47 21.53
C ARG A 248 14.23 -15.46 20.69
N TRP A 249 14.35 -15.20 19.39
CA TRP A 249 15.18 -16.01 18.51
C TRP A 249 16.65 -15.97 18.93
N LEU A 250 17.20 -14.78 19.19
CA LEU A 250 18.58 -14.62 19.62
C LEU A 250 18.83 -15.33 20.96
N ALA A 251 17.91 -15.21 21.91
CA ALA A 251 17.98 -15.94 23.17
C ALA A 251 18.00 -17.47 22.96
N ALA A 252 17.15 -17.98 22.06
CA ALA A 252 17.14 -19.41 21.72
C ALA A 252 18.42 -19.85 21.00
N ALA A 253 18.98 -19.03 20.11
CA ALA A 253 20.21 -19.32 19.38
C ALA A 253 21.45 -19.34 20.28
N VAL A 254 21.51 -18.44 21.27
CA VAL A 254 22.56 -18.45 22.30
C VAL A 254 22.38 -19.67 23.22
N ALA A 255 21.16 -19.95 23.66
CA ALA A 255 20.87 -21.09 24.54
C ALA A 255 21.14 -22.45 23.88
N SER A 256 20.98 -22.56 22.55
CA SER A 256 21.29 -23.79 21.81
C SER A 256 22.76 -23.94 21.43
N GLY A 257 23.60 -22.92 21.69
CA GLY A 257 25.00 -22.89 21.28
C GLY A 257 25.22 -22.63 19.78
N ALA A 258 24.16 -22.26 19.04
CA ALA A 258 24.30 -21.89 17.63
C ALA A 258 25.03 -20.54 17.45
N ILE A 259 24.95 -19.66 18.46
CA ILE A 259 25.72 -18.43 18.54
C ILE A 259 26.50 -18.43 19.86
N GLU A 260 27.82 -18.44 19.76
CA GLU A 260 28.70 -18.21 20.90
C GLU A 260 28.89 -16.71 21.10
N VAL A 261 28.49 -16.21 22.27
CA VAL A 261 28.67 -14.80 22.63
C VAL A 261 30.14 -14.59 23.05
N PRO A 262 30.90 -13.70 22.39
CA PRO A 262 32.29 -13.45 22.74
C PRO A 262 32.46 -12.99 24.19
N ALA A 263 33.52 -13.46 24.85
CA ALA A 263 33.87 -13.04 26.19
C ALA A 263 34.11 -11.51 26.25
N GLY A 264 33.54 -10.83 27.25
CA GLY A 264 33.63 -9.38 27.41
C GLY A 264 32.56 -8.57 26.65
N THR A 265 31.63 -9.22 25.97
CA THR A 265 30.45 -8.54 25.38
C THR A 265 29.59 -7.94 26.50
N ASP A 266 29.22 -6.67 26.37
CA ASP A 266 28.22 -6.06 27.25
C ASP A 266 26.85 -6.70 26.99
N MET A 267 26.38 -7.51 27.95
CA MET A 267 25.10 -8.23 27.87
C MET A 267 23.90 -7.29 27.76
N SER A 268 24.00 -6.03 28.21
CA SER A 268 22.94 -5.04 28.04
C SER A 268 22.74 -4.65 26.57
N SER A 269 23.82 -4.74 25.78
CA SER A 269 23.84 -4.40 24.36
C SER A 269 23.48 -5.57 23.43
N LEU A 270 23.51 -6.81 23.93
CA LEU A 270 23.37 -8.03 23.12
C LEU A 270 22.09 -8.04 22.26
N PHE A 271 21.00 -7.50 22.79
CA PHE A 271 19.70 -7.46 22.12
C PHE A 271 19.43 -6.15 21.35
N ASN A 272 20.42 -5.28 21.25
CA ASN A 272 20.31 -4.05 20.47
C ASN A 272 20.42 -4.40 18.98
N ALA A 273 19.40 -4.01 18.23
CA ALA A 273 19.36 -4.20 16.80
C ALA A 273 18.75 -2.98 16.12
N VAL A 274 19.23 -2.69 14.92
CA VAL A 274 18.64 -1.70 14.03
C VAL A 274 17.64 -2.42 13.13
N TYR A 275 16.40 -1.96 13.14
CA TYR A 275 15.33 -2.53 12.34
C TYR A 275 15.14 -1.66 11.10
N SER A 276 15.49 -2.21 9.94
CA SER A 276 15.29 -1.54 8.65
C SER A 276 14.02 -2.08 8.01
N GLY A 277 13.08 -1.21 7.67
CA GLY A 277 11.94 -1.54 6.81
C GLY A 277 12.07 -0.92 5.42
N PRO A 278 11.00 -0.98 4.63
CA PRO A 278 10.99 -0.42 3.28
C PRO A 278 11.32 1.07 3.29
N VAL A 279 12.24 1.46 2.44
CA VAL A 279 12.66 2.85 2.30
C VAL A 279 11.90 3.55 1.18
N MET A 280 11.73 4.86 1.31
CA MET A 280 11.13 5.68 0.26
C MET A 280 12.03 5.67 -0.99
N PRO A 281 11.49 5.30 -2.17
CA PRO A 281 12.23 5.42 -3.40
C PRO A 281 12.45 6.90 -3.75
N TRP A 282 13.64 7.22 -4.22
CA TRP A 282 14.02 8.58 -4.60
C TRP A 282 13.26 9.00 -5.85
N ILE A 283 12.71 10.22 -5.85
CA ILE A 283 12.04 10.77 -7.04
C ILE A 283 13.10 11.34 -8.00
N ASP A 284 14.07 12.08 -7.44
CA ASP A 284 15.18 12.67 -8.18
C ASP A 284 16.50 12.26 -7.48
N PRO A 285 17.13 11.16 -7.94
CA PRO A 285 18.32 10.62 -7.30
C PRO A 285 19.48 11.62 -7.19
N LEU A 286 19.61 12.53 -8.15
CA LEU A 286 20.71 13.48 -8.19
C LEU A 286 20.55 14.57 -7.13
N LYS A 287 19.35 15.14 -6.99
CA LYS A 287 19.08 16.14 -5.95
C LYS A 287 19.19 15.53 -4.55
N GLU A 288 18.70 14.31 -4.38
CA GLU A 288 18.75 13.62 -3.09
C GLU A 288 20.18 13.23 -2.72
N ALA A 289 20.99 12.73 -3.65
CA ALA A 289 22.42 12.45 -3.42
C ALA A 289 23.19 13.73 -3.03
N ASN A 290 22.91 14.85 -3.68
CA ASN A 290 23.51 16.14 -3.30
C ASN A 290 23.08 16.60 -1.90
N ALA A 291 21.81 16.41 -1.54
CA ALA A 291 21.33 16.71 -0.19
C ALA A 291 22.03 15.83 0.87
N TRP A 292 22.16 14.52 0.62
CA TRP A 292 22.92 13.61 1.50
C TRP A 292 24.38 14.01 1.63
N ARG A 293 25.03 14.41 0.54
CA ARG A 293 26.41 14.92 0.57
C ARG A 293 26.54 16.13 1.50
N VAL A 294 25.59 17.07 1.43
CA VAL A 294 25.56 18.24 2.31
C VAL A 294 25.32 17.84 3.77
N LEU A 295 24.36 16.95 4.05
CA LEU A 295 24.05 16.49 5.41
C LEU A 295 25.22 15.77 6.07
N ILE A 296 25.90 14.88 5.32
CA ILE A 296 27.06 14.14 5.83
C ILE A 296 28.23 15.09 6.07
N ARG A 297 28.53 15.99 5.12
CA ARG A 297 29.59 16.99 5.29
C ARG A 297 29.29 17.97 6.43
N GLY A 298 28.02 18.31 6.64
CA GLY A 298 27.56 19.15 7.74
C GLY A 298 27.49 18.44 9.09
N GLY A 299 27.81 17.14 9.16
CA GLY A 299 27.77 16.35 10.41
C GLY A 299 26.37 16.00 10.91
N ALA A 300 25.32 16.29 10.14
CA ALA A 300 23.93 15.98 10.49
C ALA A 300 23.53 14.52 10.15
N ALA A 301 24.36 13.80 9.40
CA ALA A 301 24.13 12.41 9.00
C ALA A 301 25.44 11.64 8.86
N THR A 302 25.36 10.30 8.93
CA THR A 302 26.50 9.42 8.68
C THR A 302 26.39 8.69 7.34
N GLU A 303 27.51 8.15 6.84
CA GLU A 303 27.51 7.24 5.67
C GLU A 303 26.58 6.04 5.89
N GLY A 304 26.49 5.56 7.14
CA GLY A 304 25.62 4.44 7.49
C GLY A 304 24.14 4.78 7.34
N ASP A 305 23.77 6.02 7.66
CA ASP A 305 22.38 6.49 7.52
C ASP A 305 21.99 6.60 6.05
N TRP A 306 22.90 7.09 5.19
CA TRP A 306 22.67 7.10 3.76
C TRP A 306 22.52 5.68 3.19
N VAL A 307 23.39 4.74 3.56
CA VAL A 307 23.28 3.35 3.10
C VAL A 307 21.95 2.73 3.54
N ARG A 308 21.54 2.96 4.80
CA ARG A 308 20.26 2.48 5.33
C ARG A 308 19.05 3.13 4.67
N ALA A 309 19.13 4.42 4.32
CA ALA A 309 18.09 5.13 3.57
C ALA A 309 17.85 4.54 2.16
N ARG A 310 18.80 3.74 1.64
CA ARG A 310 18.65 2.95 0.40
C ARG A 310 18.31 1.48 0.65
N GLY A 311 18.02 1.09 1.90
CA GLY A 311 17.73 -0.28 2.29
C GLY A 311 18.97 -1.19 2.38
N GLY A 312 20.18 -0.62 2.30
CA GLY A 312 21.42 -1.37 2.37
C GLY A 312 21.94 -1.59 3.80
N ALA A 313 22.78 -2.61 3.98
CA ALA A 313 23.55 -2.81 5.21
C ALA A 313 24.90 -2.08 5.10
N PRO A 314 25.23 -1.12 5.99
CA PRO A 314 26.48 -0.37 5.92
C PRO A 314 27.74 -1.24 5.94
N ALA A 315 27.75 -2.30 6.75
CA ALA A 315 28.87 -3.23 6.83
C ALA A 315 29.10 -3.97 5.50
N ASP A 316 28.04 -4.39 4.82
CA ASP A 316 28.14 -5.05 3.53
C ASP A 316 28.63 -4.09 2.45
N VAL A 317 28.15 -2.84 2.44
CA VAL A 317 28.62 -1.82 1.48
C VAL A 317 30.10 -1.57 1.66
N LYS A 318 30.58 -1.41 2.90
CA LYS A 318 32.02 -1.23 3.17
C LYS A 318 32.84 -2.46 2.76
N ARG A 319 32.35 -3.67 3.04
CA ARG A 319 33.02 -4.93 2.64
C ARG A 319 33.14 -5.04 1.11
N ARG A 320 32.05 -4.78 0.37
CA ARG A 320 32.04 -4.82 -1.10
C ARG A 320 32.93 -3.74 -1.69
N ARG A 321 32.83 -2.50 -1.19
CA ARG A 321 33.67 -1.38 -1.66
C ARG A 321 35.16 -1.68 -1.48
N LYS A 322 35.55 -2.28 -0.35
CA LYS A 322 36.94 -2.73 -0.14
C LYS A 322 37.36 -3.75 -1.20
N ALA A 323 36.54 -4.78 -1.43
CA ALA A 323 36.84 -5.82 -2.42
C ALA A 323 36.98 -5.24 -3.84
N GLU A 324 36.06 -4.34 -4.23
CA GLU A 324 36.08 -3.64 -5.53
C GLU A 324 37.34 -2.78 -5.68
N THR A 325 37.69 -1.98 -4.66
CA THR A 325 38.91 -1.15 -4.70
C THR A 325 40.18 -2.02 -4.78
N ASP A 326 40.24 -3.13 -4.04
CA ASP A 326 41.38 -4.05 -4.08
C ASP A 326 41.51 -4.73 -5.46
N GLU A 327 40.40 -5.07 -6.10
CA GLU A 327 40.37 -5.66 -7.44
C GLU A 327 40.74 -4.64 -8.53
N ASN A 328 40.18 -3.43 -8.48
CA ASN A 328 40.49 -2.35 -9.41
C ASN A 328 42.00 -2.03 -9.40
N ARG A 329 42.61 -2.00 -8.21
CA ARG A 329 44.07 -1.81 -8.06
C ARG A 329 44.88 -2.94 -8.68
N LYS A 330 44.43 -4.20 -8.57
CA LYS A 330 45.09 -5.35 -9.20
C LYS A 330 45.00 -5.31 -10.72
N LEU A 331 43.87 -4.83 -11.25
CA LEU A 331 43.59 -4.76 -12.69
C LEU A 331 44.09 -3.47 -13.34
N GLY A 332 44.59 -2.50 -12.57
CA GLY A 332 45.01 -1.20 -13.07
C GLY A 332 43.85 -0.32 -13.57
N LEU A 333 42.63 -0.55 -13.08
CA LEU A 333 41.44 0.20 -13.45
C LEU A 333 41.32 1.46 -12.58
N VAL A 334 41.19 2.63 -13.21
CA VAL A 334 41.03 3.93 -12.55
C VAL A 334 39.64 4.46 -12.83
N PHE A 335 38.93 4.89 -11.78
CA PHE A 335 37.59 5.46 -11.86
C PHE A 335 37.53 6.74 -11.02
N ASP A 336 36.67 7.68 -11.42
CA ASP A 336 36.41 8.96 -10.70
C ASP A 336 35.94 8.76 -9.24
N THR A 337 35.56 7.54 -8.87
CA THR A 337 35.12 7.19 -7.52
C THR A 337 36.27 6.96 -6.52
N ASP A 338 37.53 7.02 -6.96
CA ASP A 338 38.73 6.93 -6.10
C ASP A 338 39.37 8.32 -5.91
N PRO A 339 39.12 9.00 -4.77
CA PRO A 339 39.66 10.33 -4.51
C PRO A 339 41.18 10.39 -4.45
N ALA A 340 41.87 9.25 -4.29
CA ALA A 340 43.32 9.21 -4.32
C ALA A 340 43.91 9.54 -5.71
N HIS A 341 43.07 9.50 -6.75
CA HIS A 341 43.42 9.82 -8.13
C HIS A 341 42.78 11.12 -8.64
N GLU A 342 42.06 11.89 -7.81
CA GLU A 342 41.63 13.26 -8.17
C GLU A 342 42.87 14.19 -8.20
N THR A 343 43.59 14.20 -9.32
CA THR A 343 44.44 15.33 -9.69
C THR A 343 43.54 16.55 -9.86
N GLY A 344 43.73 17.56 -9.01
CA GLY A 344 42.96 18.79 -9.01
C GLY A 344 43.15 19.63 -10.26
N GLU A 345 42.57 19.20 -11.37
CA GLU A 345 42.46 19.96 -12.62
C GLU A 345 41.00 19.99 -13.09
N GLN A 346 40.24 20.92 -12.51
CA GLN A 346 39.23 21.64 -13.29
C GLN A 346 39.74 23.08 -13.41
N SER A 347 40.61 23.30 -14.38
CA SER A 347 40.83 24.61 -14.94
C SER A 347 39.60 24.99 -15.77
N ASP A 348 38.96 26.08 -15.39
CA ASP A 348 37.95 26.77 -16.20
C ASP A 348 38.56 27.12 -17.57
N VAL A 349 38.31 26.30 -18.59
CA VAL A 349 38.49 26.71 -19.98
C VAL A 349 37.15 27.27 -20.46
N LYS A 350 37.06 28.60 -20.40
CA LYS A 350 36.10 29.38 -21.19
C LYS A 350 36.37 29.10 -22.67
N GLU A 351 35.52 28.31 -23.32
CA GLU A 351 35.40 28.35 -24.78
C GLU A 351 34.49 29.52 -25.18
N GLU A 352 35.11 30.66 -25.51
CA GLU A 352 34.52 31.61 -26.45
C GLU A 352 34.49 30.95 -27.84
N LYS A 353 33.32 30.48 -28.27
CA LYS A 353 33.06 30.23 -29.70
C LYS A 353 32.50 31.49 -30.32
N LYS A 354 33.37 32.26 -30.98
CA LYS A 354 33.02 33.13 -32.10
C LYS A 354 32.91 32.27 -33.36
N ASP A 355 31.81 32.39 -34.09
CA ASP A 355 31.74 32.18 -35.54
C ASP A 355 30.39 32.70 -36.10
N PRO A 356 30.23 32.94 -37.41
CA PRO A 356 30.14 34.29 -37.99
C PRO A 356 28.73 34.68 -38.50
N GLU A 357 28.58 35.97 -38.85
CA GLU A 357 27.37 36.62 -39.37
C GLU A 357 26.77 35.98 -40.63
N LYS A 358 25.42 35.86 -40.67
CA LYS A 358 24.56 36.53 -41.69
C LYS A 358 23.06 36.46 -41.40
N SER A 359 22.48 37.65 -41.23
CA SER A 359 21.14 38.14 -41.65
C SER A 359 19.88 37.27 -41.44
N THR A 360 18.94 37.75 -40.60
CA THR A 360 17.63 38.25 -41.07
C THR A 360 16.83 39.01 -39.98
N GLN A 361 16.18 40.07 -40.47
CA GLN A 361 15.21 41.05 -39.94
C GLN A 361 14.30 40.73 -38.73
N GLY A 362 13.89 41.81 -38.03
CA GLY A 362 12.60 41.97 -37.33
C GLY A 362 12.74 42.29 -35.84
N ASP A 363 12.97 43.53 -35.44
CA ASP A 363 11.97 44.54 -35.02
C ASP A 363 11.22 44.24 -33.71
N GLY A 364 11.19 45.25 -32.82
CA GLY A 364 10.21 45.38 -31.74
C GLY A 364 10.66 45.08 -30.29
N SER A 365 11.20 46.07 -29.58
CA SER A 365 10.57 46.61 -28.36
C SER A 365 11.44 47.63 -27.61
N ARG A 366 10.89 48.83 -27.46
CA ARG A 366 11.45 49.97 -26.73
C ARG A 366 11.49 49.70 -25.22
N ALA A 367 12.65 49.91 -24.63
CA ALA A 367 12.78 50.18 -23.20
C ALA A 367 12.33 51.62 -22.91
N ARG A 368 11.24 51.71 -22.13
CA ARG A 368 11.04 52.57 -20.96
C ARG A 368 12.09 53.67 -20.74
N GLU A 369 11.67 54.93 -20.94
CA GLU A 369 12.35 56.10 -20.42
C GLU A 369 11.43 56.88 -19.47
N GLU A 370 12.09 57.61 -18.59
CA GLU A 370 11.66 58.13 -17.30
C GLU A 370 10.67 59.31 -17.32
N ARG A 371 10.10 59.53 -16.13
CA ARG A 371 9.93 60.82 -15.43
C ARG A 371 8.63 61.64 -15.61
N LYS A 372 7.94 61.69 -14.45
CA LYS A 372 7.59 62.89 -13.65
C LYS A 372 6.35 63.72 -14.01
N ARG A 373 5.56 63.93 -12.93
CA ARG A 373 4.73 65.11 -12.57
C ARG A 373 3.48 65.27 -13.45
N ARG A 374 2.27 65.31 -12.90
CA ARG A 374 1.76 66.00 -11.70
C ARG A 374 0.72 65.17 -10.97
#